data_AF-A0A2E8UFY6-F1
#
_entry.id   AF-A0A2E8UFY6-F1
#
_cell.length_a   1.000
_cell.length_b   1.000
_cell.length_c   1.000
_cell.angle_alpha   90.00
_cell.angle_beta   90.00
_cell.angle_gamma   90.00
#
_symmetry.space_group_name_H-M   'P 1'
#
loop_
_entity.id
_entity.type
_entity.pdbx_description
1 polymer ?
#
loop_
_entity_poly.entity_id
_entity_poly.type
_entity_poly.pdbx_seq_one_letter_code
_entity_poly.pdbx_strand_id
1 'polypeptide(L)'
;MDLMGPNGIVQLRFTHDAESYYENEEENISEQIETYYQGGEGEDWKIPAQIAADCWDWDDEAVINFNAESELVETTRDFDKMEFLNKEEEWERVPTEVEEWFFEAEEKSMEG
;
A
#
# COMPACT_ATOMS: atom_id res chain seq x y z
N MET A 1 21.19 1.72 -2.07
CA MET A 1 20.46 0.71 -2.84
C MET A 1 20.00 1.34 -4.14
N ASP A 2 20.09 0.67 -5.29
CA ASP A 2 19.68 1.22 -6.59
C ASP A 2 18.32 0.64 -6.99
N LEU A 3 17.24 1.13 -6.36
CA LEU A 3 15.88 0.86 -6.80
C LEU A 3 15.57 1.84 -7.92
N MET A 4 15.65 1.38 -9.16
CA MET A 4 15.48 2.24 -10.33
C MET A 4 14.64 1.52 -11.36
N GLY A 5 13.51 2.11 -11.70
CA GLY A 5 12.62 1.57 -12.71
C GLY A 5 12.90 2.08 -14.12
N PRO A 6 11.96 1.85 -15.04
CA PRO A 6 12.08 2.27 -16.43
C PRO A 6 12.35 3.77 -16.54
N ASN A 7 13.25 4.15 -17.45
CA ASN A 7 13.62 5.56 -17.69
C ASN A 7 14.17 6.33 -16.47
N GLY A 8 14.64 5.62 -15.43
CA GLY A 8 15.17 6.26 -14.22
C GLY A 8 14.08 6.79 -13.28
N ILE A 9 12.84 6.32 -13.44
CA ILE A 9 11.70 6.66 -12.59
C ILE A 9 11.45 5.49 -11.64
N VAL A 10 11.30 5.78 -10.35
CA VAL A 10 10.92 4.77 -9.35
C VAL A 10 9.40 4.71 -9.26
N GLN A 11 8.87 3.50 -9.39
CA GLN A 11 7.47 3.20 -9.11
C GLN A 11 7.41 2.07 -8.10
N LEU A 12 6.60 2.28 -7.06
CA LEU A 12 6.38 1.35 -5.96
C LEU A 12 4.93 0.88 -5.99
N ARG A 13 4.75 -0.40 -5.67
CA ARG A 13 3.46 -1.04 -5.47
C ARG A 13 3.39 -1.56 -4.05
N PHE A 14 2.32 -1.23 -3.34
CA PHE A 14 2.03 -1.72 -2.02
C PHE A 14 0.80 -2.62 -2.11
N THR A 15 0.91 -3.83 -1.58
CA THR A 15 -0.18 -4.79 -1.54
C THR A 15 -0.67 -4.90 -0.10
N HIS A 16 -1.96 -4.73 0.09
CA HIS A 16 -2.62 -4.91 1.37
C HIS A 16 -3.74 -5.92 1.23
N ASP A 17 -3.87 -6.80 2.22
CA ASP A 17 -5.07 -7.60 2.38
C ASP A 17 -6.08 -6.76 3.17
N ALA A 18 -7.18 -6.39 2.52
CA ALA A 18 -8.22 -5.56 3.08
C ALA A 18 -9.43 -6.42 3.47
N GLU A 19 -9.99 -6.16 4.64
CA GLU A 19 -11.19 -6.85 5.11
C GLU A 19 -12.21 -5.84 5.67
N SER A 20 -13.49 -6.19 5.55
CA SER A 20 -14.56 -5.49 6.23
C SER A 20 -15.37 -6.48 7.05
N TYR A 21 -15.59 -6.15 8.31
CA TYR A 21 -16.33 -6.97 9.25
C TYR A 21 -17.68 -6.33 9.55
N TYR A 22 -18.74 -7.10 9.35
CA TYR A 22 -20.13 -6.72 9.61
C TYR A 22 -20.67 -7.49 10.81
N GLU A 23 -21.77 -7.03 11.41
CA GLU A 23 -22.43 -7.78 12.50
C GLU A 23 -22.88 -9.17 12.04
N ASN A 24 -23.28 -9.29 10.76
CA ASN A 24 -23.46 -10.57 10.09
C ASN A 24 -22.17 -10.97 9.36
N GLU A 25 -21.46 -11.96 9.90
CA GLU A 25 -20.20 -12.46 9.32
C GLU A 25 -20.34 -13.00 7.88
N GLU A 26 -21.55 -13.39 7.45
CA GLU A 26 -21.79 -13.80 6.05
C GLU A 26 -21.70 -12.62 5.06
N GLU A 27 -21.76 -11.39 5.55
CA GLU A 27 -21.65 -10.16 4.75
C GLU A 27 -20.21 -9.62 4.69
N ASN A 28 -19.29 -10.23 5.44
CA ASN A 28 -17.87 -9.90 5.40
C ASN A 28 -17.32 -10.10 3.99
N ILE A 29 -16.48 -9.16 3.57
CA ILE A 29 -15.73 -9.27 2.32
C ILE A 29 -14.25 -9.03 2.59
N SER A 30 -13.43 -9.69 1.78
CA SER A 30 -11.98 -9.52 1.79
C SER A 30 -11.48 -9.40 0.37
N GLU A 31 -10.53 -8.51 0.16
CA GLU A 31 -9.94 -8.25 -1.15
C GLU A 31 -8.48 -7.82 -1.01
N GLN A 32 -7.67 -8.13 -2.02
CA GLN A 32 -6.30 -7.66 -2.08
C GLN A 32 -6.25 -6.35 -2.85
N ILE A 33 -5.81 -5.27 -2.19
CA ILE A 33 -5.73 -3.94 -2.75
C ILE A 33 -4.29 -3.61 -3.08
N GLU A 34 -4.04 -3.23 -4.34
CA GLU A 34 -2.74 -2.73 -4.80
C GLU A 34 -2.80 -1.21 -4.96
N THR A 35 -1.92 -0.49 -4.27
CA THR A 35 -1.74 0.96 -4.43
C THR A 35 -0.37 1.27 -5.03
N TYR A 36 -0.32 2.32 -5.85
CA TYR A 36 0.84 2.65 -6.68
C TYR A 36 1.31 4.08 -6.42
N TYR A 37 2.61 4.23 -6.17
CA TYR A 37 3.25 5.51 -5.94
C TYR A 37 4.46 5.67 -6.84
N GLN A 38 4.62 6.85 -7.42
CA GLN A 38 5.68 7.12 -8.38
C GLN A 38 6.46 8.37 -7.99
N GLY A 39 7.79 8.29 -8.08
CA GLY A 39 8.65 9.46 -8.00
C GLY A 39 8.75 10.21 -9.34
N GLY A 40 9.46 11.34 -9.30
CA GLY A 40 9.92 12.08 -10.46
C GLY A 40 11.15 11.46 -11.12
N GLU A 41 11.55 12.02 -12.27
CA GLU A 41 12.75 11.60 -13.00
C GLU A 41 14.01 11.83 -12.15
N GLY A 42 14.78 10.76 -11.91
CA GLY A 42 16.02 10.82 -11.13
C GLY A 42 15.83 11.00 -9.62
N GLU A 43 14.60 10.90 -9.12
CA GLU A 43 14.33 10.91 -7.68
C GLU A 43 14.66 9.57 -7.01
N ASP A 44 15.00 9.65 -5.73
CA ASP A 44 15.27 8.48 -4.90
C ASP A 44 13.97 7.77 -4.52
N TRP A 45 14.02 6.45 -4.34
CA TRP A 45 12.86 5.62 -3.99
C TRP A 45 12.17 6.06 -2.68
N LYS A 46 12.90 6.75 -1.80
CA LYS A 46 12.32 7.32 -0.58
C LYS A 46 11.21 8.33 -0.84
N ILE A 47 11.21 9.00 -1.99
CA ILE A 47 10.16 9.97 -2.31
C ILE A 47 8.79 9.27 -2.46
N PRO A 48 8.60 8.31 -3.38
CA PRO A 48 7.33 7.60 -3.47
C PRO A 48 7.01 6.78 -2.21
N ALA A 49 8.02 6.27 -1.49
CA ALA A 49 7.79 5.57 -0.21
C ALA A 49 7.29 6.51 0.90
N GLN A 50 7.84 7.73 1.00
CA GLN A 50 7.37 8.73 1.95
C GLN A 50 5.96 9.21 1.60
N ILE A 51 5.65 9.41 0.32
CA ILE A 51 4.29 9.76 -0.12
C ILE A 51 3.29 8.69 0.33
N ALA A 52 3.67 7.40 0.21
CA ALA A 52 2.85 6.30 0.72
C ALA A 52 2.71 6.35 2.25
N ALA A 53 3.81 6.57 2.98
CA ALA A 53 3.82 6.65 4.44
C ALA A 53 3.04 7.85 5.00
N ASP A 54 2.91 8.92 4.23
CA ASP A 54 2.10 10.09 4.56
C ASP A 54 0.62 9.91 4.16
N CYS A 55 0.29 8.87 3.39
CA CYS A 55 -1.05 8.63 2.88
C CYS A 55 -1.83 7.74 3.84
N TRP A 56 -2.62 8.39 4.70
CA TRP A 56 -3.49 7.76 5.71
C TRP A 56 -4.99 7.77 5.36
N ASP A 57 -5.34 8.42 4.24
CA ASP A 57 -6.73 8.55 3.79
C ASP A 57 -7.05 7.43 2.81
N TRP A 58 -7.34 6.26 3.37
CA TRP A 58 -7.50 5.02 2.61
C TRP A 58 -8.95 4.94 2.11
N ASP A 59 -9.11 4.77 0.80
CA ASP A 59 -10.43 4.62 0.21
C ASP A 59 -10.93 3.18 0.40
N ASP A 60 -11.73 2.98 1.43
CA ASP A 60 -12.30 1.68 1.79
C ASP A 60 -13.44 1.24 0.88
N GLU A 61 -13.87 2.05 -0.11
CA GLU A 61 -14.95 1.69 -1.04
C GLU A 61 -14.73 0.32 -1.69
N ALA A 62 -13.46 -0.03 -1.95
CA ALA A 62 -13.05 -1.32 -2.50
C ALA A 62 -13.41 -2.53 -1.62
N VAL A 63 -13.56 -2.33 -0.31
CA VAL A 63 -13.89 -3.36 0.67
C VAL A 63 -15.21 -3.06 1.39
N ILE A 64 -16.11 -2.27 0.79
CA ILE A 64 -17.47 -2.09 1.30
C ILE A 64 -18.45 -3.03 0.59
N ASN A 65 -19.13 -3.88 1.35
CA ASN A 65 -20.30 -4.62 0.87
C ASN A 65 -21.53 -3.70 0.86
N PHE A 66 -21.77 -3.05 -0.28
CA PHE A 66 -22.93 -2.17 -0.47
C PHE A 66 -24.29 -2.86 -0.39
N ASN A 67 -24.32 -4.20 -0.39
CA ASN A 67 -25.54 -4.98 -0.25
C ASN A 67 -25.75 -5.51 1.18
N ALA A 68 -24.85 -5.20 2.12
CA ALA A 68 -25.00 -5.61 3.50
C ALA A 68 -26.29 -5.04 4.11
N GLU A 69 -27.04 -5.89 4.81
CA GLU A 69 -28.21 -5.49 5.58
C GLU A 69 -27.85 -5.16 7.03
N SER A 70 -26.72 -5.68 7.53
CA SER A 70 -26.20 -5.39 8.88
C SER A 70 -25.19 -4.25 8.90
N GLU A 71 -24.89 -3.73 10.10
CA GLU A 71 -23.96 -2.62 10.26
C GLU A 71 -22.51 -3.08 10.04
N LEU A 72 -21.73 -2.23 9.36
CA LEU A 72 -20.27 -2.35 9.29
C LEU A 72 -19.68 -2.04 10.67
N VAL A 73 -18.90 -2.97 11.20
CA VAL A 73 -18.21 -2.84 12.48
C VAL A 73 -16.84 -2.20 12.29
N GLU A 74 -16.05 -2.72 11.36
CA GLU A 74 -14.65 -2.31 11.16
C GLU A 74 -14.20 -2.63 9.73
N THR A 75 -13.32 -1.79 9.19
CA THR A 75 -12.47 -2.10 8.05
C THR A 75 -11.03 -2.23 8.53
N THR A 76 -10.32 -3.24 8.04
CA THR A 76 -8.91 -3.44 8.32
C THR A 76 -8.15 -3.54 7.02
N ARG A 77 -6.86 -3.22 7.09
CA ARG A 77 -5.93 -3.50 6.01
C ARG A 77 -4.58 -3.87 6.58
N ASP A 78 -4.14 -5.06 6.22
CA ASP A 78 -2.86 -5.61 6.63
C ASP A 78 -1.87 -5.52 5.47
N PHE A 79 -0.70 -4.94 5.74
CA PHE A 79 0.38 -4.90 4.76
C PHE A 79 0.90 -6.30 4.45
N ASP A 80 0.94 -6.67 3.16
CA ASP A 80 1.51 -7.94 2.69
C ASP A 80 2.95 -7.74 2.18
N LYS A 81 3.11 -6.82 1.22
CA LYS A 81 4.40 -6.60 0.54
C LYS A 81 4.51 -5.25 -0.15
N MET A 82 5.77 -4.85 -0.33
CA MET A 82 6.17 -3.72 -1.15
C MET A 82 7.04 -4.20 -2.31
N GLU A 83 6.73 -3.75 -3.52
CA GLU A 83 7.42 -4.12 -4.75
C GLU A 83 7.82 -2.85 -5.52
N PHE A 84 8.86 -2.94 -6.34
CA PHE A 84 9.25 -1.89 -7.28
C PHE A 84 9.22 -2.41 -8.71
N LEU A 85 8.90 -1.54 -9.65
CA LEU A 85 8.99 -1.85 -11.08
C LEU A 85 10.44 -1.70 -11.52
N ASN A 86 11.07 -2.80 -11.97
CA ASN A 86 12.46 -2.80 -12.39
C ASN A 86 12.65 -2.27 -13.83
N LYS A 87 13.90 -2.19 -14.30
CA LYS A 87 14.23 -1.70 -15.67
C LYS A 87 13.75 -2.63 -16.79
N GLU A 88 13.45 -3.88 -16.46
CA GLU A 88 12.90 -4.90 -17.36
C GLU A 88 11.36 -4.89 -17.37
N GLU A 89 10.74 -3.90 -16.70
CA GLU A 89 9.30 -3.74 -16.56
C GLU A 89 8.62 -4.90 -15.80
N GLU A 90 9.35 -5.53 -14.88
CA GLU A 90 8.86 -6.57 -13.98
C GLU A 90 8.78 -6.07 -12.53
N TRP A 91 7.77 -6.53 -11.79
CA TRP A 91 7.62 -6.23 -10.37
C TRP A 91 8.50 -7.15 -9.54
N GLU A 92 9.37 -6.56 -8.73
CA GLU A 92 10.23 -7.26 -7.80
C GLU A 92 9.99 -6.78 -6.37
N ARG A 93 10.02 -7.71 -5.40
CA ARG A 93 9.92 -7.34 -3.98
C ARG A 93 11.10 -6.44 -3.61
N VAL A 94 10.81 -5.35 -2.92
CA VAL A 94 11.88 -4.48 -2.41
C VAL A 94 12.68 -5.26 -1.34
N PRO A 95 13.95 -4.93 -1.15
CA PRO A 95 14.73 -5.52 -0.07
C PRO A 95 14.16 -5.17 1.32
N THR A 96 14.35 -6.05 2.30
CA THR A 96 13.79 -5.89 3.65
C THR A 96 14.14 -4.54 4.30
N GLU A 97 15.36 -4.02 4.09
CA GLU A 97 15.76 -2.71 4.63
C GLU A 97 14.90 -1.53 4.13
N VAL A 98 14.26 -1.70 2.96
CA VAL A 98 13.36 -0.71 2.37
C VAL A 98 11.97 -0.80 3.01
N GLU A 99 11.47 -2.02 3.26
CA GLU A 99 10.22 -2.22 4.02
C GLU A 99 10.39 -1.72 5.46
N GLU A 100 11.50 -2.05 6.12
CA GLU A 100 11.81 -1.55 7.48
C GLU A 100 11.85 -0.02 7.54
N TRP A 101 12.52 0.62 6.57
CA TRP A 101 12.55 2.08 6.49
C TRP A 101 11.15 2.67 6.27
N PHE A 102 10.32 2.03 5.43
CA PHE A 102 8.95 2.48 5.19
C PHE A 102 8.13 2.43 6.48
N PHE A 103 8.18 1.34 7.25
CA PHE A 103 7.46 1.25 8.53
C PHE A 103 7.93 2.30 9.53
N GLU A 104 9.23 2.59 9.59
CA GLU A 104 9.75 3.67 10.44
C GLU A 104 9.30 5.08 9.97
N ALA A 105 9.14 5.28 8.67
CA ALA A 105 8.64 6.53 8.11
C ALA A 105 7.14 6.69 8.40
N GLU A 106 6.40 5.62 8.23
CA GLU A 106 4.97 5.51 8.50
C GLU A 106 4.67 5.81 9.99
N GLU A 107 5.37 5.15 10.93
CA GLU A 107 5.23 5.41 12.38
C GLU A 107 5.46 6.89 12.70
N LYS A 108 6.50 7.52 12.12
CA LYS A 108 6.77 8.95 12.32
C LYS A 108 5.68 9.84 11.76
N SER A 109 5.12 9.51 10.60
CA SER A 109 4.04 10.28 10.00
C SER A 109 2.76 10.21 10.83
N MET A 110 2.53 9.12 11.56
CA MET A 110 1.45 9.04 12.56
C MET A 110 1.70 9.91 13.80
N GLU A 111 2.96 10.06 14.23
CA GLU A 111 3.30 10.79 15.46
C GLU A 111 3.24 12.33 15.34
N GLY A 112 3.44 12.87 14.13
CA GLY A 112 3.27 14.31 13.81
C GLY A 112 4.49 15.20 14.05
#